data_AF-A0A1V5P4T0-F1
#
_entry.id   AF-A0A1V5P4T0-F1
#
_cell.length_a   1.000
_cell.length_b   1.000
_cell.length_c   1.000
_cell.angle_alpha   90.00
_cell.angle_beta   90.00
_cell.angle_gamma   90.00
#
_symmetry.space_group_name_H-M   'P 1'
#
loop_
_entity.id
_entity.type
_entity.pdbx_description
1 polymer ?
#
loop_
_entity_poly.entity_id
_entity_poly.type
_entity_poly.pdbx_seq_one_letter_code
_entity_poly.pdbx_strand_id
1 'polypeptide(L)'
;MKPLSTSVNNEATESQFKSSEIGRIVLPYAFVGGILIILYFLLMRFTGYYQNTGLRSINYLILIPFTYFSIKAYISRAHGRSYLKGFLAGIISYLISYSLLSLFMMLYLAFADHQLMTYIYNSAYPELQLTPVGVGLLLIGEGIIAGLITSFLIMQNFKDDIRKAA
;
A
#
# COMPACT_ATOMS: atom_id res chain seq x y z
N MET A 1 -23.33 -35.56 22.38
CA MET A 1 -22.13 -34.67 22.45
C MET A 1 -21.48 -34.65 21.07
N LYS A 2 -21.61 -33.55 20.32
CA LYS A 2 -20.92 -33.37 19.03
C LYS A 2 -19.48 -32.90 19.35
N PRO A 3 -18.41 -33.53 18.82
CA PRO A 3 -17.05 -33.19 19.23
C PRO A 3 -16.68 -31.77 18.78
N LEU A 4 -16.34 -30.92 19.76
CA LEU A 4 -15.94 -29.51 19.59
C LEU A 4 -14.68 -29.33 18.72
N SER A 5 -13.90 -30.38 18.46
CA SER A 5 -12.66 -30.29 17.68
C SER A 5 -12.87 -30.08 16.17
N THR A 6 -14.04 -30.44 15.65
CA THR A 6 -14.34 -30.34 14.21
C THR A 6 -14.76 -28.94 13.77
N SER A 7 -15.35 -28.12 14.66
CA SER A 7 -15.78 -26.75 14.31
C SER A 7 -14.62 -25.75 14.31
N VAL A 8 -13.68 -25.88 15.26
CA VAL A 8 -12.50 -24.99 15.37
C VAL A 8 -11.57 -25.11 14.16
N ASN A 9 -11.37 -26.33 13.65
CA ASN A 9 -10.52 -26.57 12.47
C ASN A 9 -11.14 -26.03 11.17
N ASN A 10 -12.47 -26.03 11.05
CA ASN A 10 -13.14 -25.47 9.88
C ASN A 10 -13.10 -23.94 9.86
N GLU A 11 -13.27 -23.26 10.99
CA GLU A 11 -13.19 -21.80 11.07
C GLU A 11 -11.77 -21.27 10.78
N ALA A 12 -10.75 -21.94 11.29
CA ALA A 12 -9.35 -21.58 11.02
C ALA A 12 -8.98 -21.77 9.54
N THR A 13 -9.44 -22.87 8.93
CA THR A 13 -9.19 -23.18 7.51
C THR A 13 -9.94 -22.23 6.58
N GLU A 14 -11.19 -21.87 6.92
CA GLU A 14 -12.00 -20.92 6.14
C GLU A 14 -11.45 -19.48 6.27
N SER A 15 -10.97 -19.09 7.45
CA SER A 15 -10.27 -17.83 7.69
C SER A 15 -8.99 -17.70 6.87
N GLN A 16 -8.15 -18.75 6.84
CA GLN A 16 -6.92 -18.77 6.04
C GLN A 16 -7.19 -18.77 4.54
N PHE A 17 -8.18 -19.52 4.07
CA PHE A 17 -8.58 -19.54 2.66
C PHE A 17 -9.05 -18.15 2.19
N LYS A 18 -9.89 -17.48 2.99
CA LYS A 18 -10.48 -16.17 2.66
C LYS A 18 -9.48 -15.01 2.75
N SER A 19 -8.44 -15.15 3.57
CA SER A 19 -7.27 -14.26 3.60
C SER A 19 -6.46 -14.36 2.29
N SER A 20 -6.24 -15.59 1.80
CA SER A 20 -5.50 -15.83 0.55
C SER A 20 -6.19 -15.25 -0.70
N GLU A 21 -7.52 -15.14 -0.69
CA GLU A 21 -8.29 -14.55 -1.79
C GLU A 21 -8.12 -13.03 -1.88
N ILE A 22 -8.10 -12.32 -0.74
CA ILE A 22 -7.86 -10.86 -0.71
C ILE A 22 -6.54 -10.57 -1.41
N GLY A 23 -5.48 -11.27 -1.01
CA GLY A 23 -4.14 -11.12 -1.57
C GLY A 23 -4.16 -11.30 -3.09
N ARG A 24 -4.71 -12.42 -3.59
CA ARG A 24 -4.74 -12.73 -5.03
C ARG A 24 -5.49 -11.69 -5.87
N ILE A 25 -6.60 -11.16 -5.36
CA ILE A 25 -7.41 -10.16 -6.08
C ILE A 25 -6.73 -8.79 -6.10
N VAL A 26 -6.10 -8.41 -4.98
CA VAL A 26 -5.48 -7.09 -4.78
C VAL A 26 -4.10 -6.98 -5.46
N LEU A 27 -3.34 -8.07 -5.50
CA LEU A 27 -1.96 -8.12 -5.96
C LEU A 27 -1.72 -7.41 -7.31
N PRO A 28 -2.46 -7.68 -8.40
CA PRO A 28 -2.16 -7.09 -9.71
C PRO A 28 -2.26 -5.55 -9.70
N TYR A 29 -3.29 -5.00 -9.05
CA TYR A 29 -3.48 -3.56 -8.96
C TYR A 29 -2.40 -2.90 -8.11
N ALA A 30 -2.02 -3.52 -7.00
CA ALA A 30 -0.97 -3.03 -6.12
C ALA A 30 0.42 -3.04 -6.80
N PHE A 31 0.72 -4.08 -7.56
CA PHE A 31 1.97 -4.15 -8.32
C PHE A 31 2.05 -3.06 -9.39
N VAL A 32 0.98 -2.85 -10.15
CA VAL A 32 0.92 -1.77 -11.15
C VAL A 32 1.06 -0.40 -10.49
N GLY A 33 0.38 -0.17 -9.36
CA GLY A 33 0.52 1.05 -8.57
C GLY A 33 1.95 1.29 -8.08
N GLY A 34 2.60 0.24 -7.54
CA GLY A 34 3.99 0.27 -7.11
C GLY A 34 4.97 0.59 -8.24
N ILE A 35 4.79 -0.03 -9.42
CA ILE A 35 5.62 0.26 -10.60
C ILE A 35 5.43 1.71 -11.03
N LEU A 36 4.20 2.23 -11.06
CA LEU A 36 3.94 3.60 -11.49
C LEU A 36 4.55 4.66 -10.58
N ILE A 37 4.50 4.49 -9.26
CA ILE A 37 5.14 5.44 -8.34
C ILE A 37 6.68 5.38 -8.42
N ILE A 38 7.25 4.20 -8.75
CA ILE A 38 8.69 4.08 -9.05
C ILE A 38 9.04 4.80 -10.35
N LEU A 39 8.26 4.60 -11.41
CA LEU A 39 8.47 5.30 -12.69
C LEU A 39 8.33 6.81 -12.53
N TYR A 40 7.36 7.28 -11.75
CA TYR A 40 7.22 8.69 -11.41
C TYR A 40 8.44 9.23 -10.65
N PHE A 41 8.96 8.48 -9.67
CA PHE A 41 10.20 8.85 -8.99
C PHE A 41 11.39 8.97 -9.97
N LEU A 42 11.54 8.01 -10.88
CA LEU A 42 12.60 8.03 -11.89
C LEU A 42 12.46 9.23 -12.84
N LEU A 43 11.24 9.56 -13.24
CA LEU A 43 10.95 10.76 -14.03
C LEU A 43 11.36 12.03 -13.28
N MET A 44 10.98 12.13 -12.02
CA MET A 44 11.33 13.24 -11.13
C MET A 44 12.84 13.39 -10.94
N ARG A 45 13.55 12.27 -10.89
CA ARG A 45 15.01 12.25 -10.86
C ARG A 45 15.63 12.77 -12.16
N PHE A 46 15.09 12.35 -13.29
CA PHE A 46 15.54 12.78 -14.62
C PHE A 46 15.32 14.28 -14.85
N THR A 47 14.18 14.81 -14.41
CA THR A 47 13.87 16.26 -14.53
C THR A 47 14.55 17.12 -13.45
N GLY A 48 15.28 16.52 -12.51
CA GLY A 48 15.98 17.25 -11.44
C GLY A 48 15.10 17.74 -10.29
N TYR A 49 13.82 17.36 -10.25
CA TYR A 49 12.85 17.83 -9.23
C TYR A 49 12.75 16.91 -8.01
N TYR A 50 13.55 15.84 -7.96
CA TYR A 50 13.50 14.81 -6.92
C TYR A 50 13.72 15.31 -5.48
N GLN A 51 14.30 16.50 -5.30
CA GLN A 51 14.50 17.14 -3.99
C GLN A 51 13.23 17.85 -3.47
N ASN A 52 12.24 18.10 -4.33
CA ASN A 52 11.03 18.81 -3.94
C ASN A 52 10.07 17.85 -3.21
N THR A 53 9.96 18.03 -1.89
CA THR A 53 9.08 17.23 -1.03
C THR A 53 7.60 17.36 -1.39
N GLY A 54 7.16 18.52 -1.88
CA GLY A 54 5.77 18.74 -2.32
C GLY A 54 5.38 17.87 -3.50
N LEU A 55 6.30 17.67 -4.46
CA LEU A 55 6.07 16.79 -5.60
C LEU A 55 6.10 15.30 -5.20
N ARG A 56 6.69 14.94 -4.06
CA ARG A 56 6.59 13.58 -3.51
C ARG A 56 5.15 13.25 -3.09
N SER A 57 4.36 14.26 -2.70
CA SER A 57 2.96 14.06 -2.32
C SER A 57 2.09 13.56 -3.47
N ILE A 58 2.52 13.73 -4.72
CA ILE A 58 1.85 13.19 -5.91
C ILE A 58 1.84 11.66 -5.90
N ASN A 59 2.81 11.00 -5.23
CA ASN A 59 2.79 9.54 -5.04
C ASN A 59 1.50 9.06 -4.37
N TYR A 60 1.03 9.81 -3.37
CA TYR A 60 -0.23 9.50 -2.67
C TYR A 60 -1.41 9.59 -3.64
N LEU A 61 -1.45 10.63 -4.48
CA LEU A 61 -2.51 10.82 -5.48
C LEU A 61 -2.52 9.74 -6.55
N ILE A 62 -1.34 9.32 -7.02
CA ILE A 62 -1.21 8.24 -8.01
C ILE A 62 -1.78 6.92 -7.46
N LEU A 63 -1.63 6.64 -6.16
CA LEU A 63 -2.09 5.38 -5.57
C LEU A 63 -3.61 5.31 -5.33
N ILE A 64 -4.31 6.44 -5.19
CA ILE A 64 -5.77 6.48 -4.98
C ILE A 64 -6.54 5.60 -5.99
N PRO A 65 -6.36 5.76 -7.32
CA PRO A 65 -7.10 4.94 -8.30
C PRO A 65 -6.77 3.44 -8.19
N PHE A 66 -5.52 3.06 -7.91
CA PHE A 66 -5.14 1.66 -7.77
C PHE A 66 -5.75 1.03 -6.52
N THR A 67 -5.72 1.75 -5.40
CA THR A 67 -6.42 1.32 -4.17
C THR A 67 -7.93 1.22 -4.40
N TYR A 68 -8.52 2.15 -5.15
CA TYR A 68 -9.95 2.11 -5.52
C TYR A 68 -10.28 0.86 -6.33
N PHE A 69 -9.51 0.56 -7.37
CA PHE A 69 -9.74 -0.62 -8.20
C PHE A 69 -9.51 -1.92 -7.44
N SER A 70 -8.52 -1.98 -6.54
CA SER A 70 -8.31 -3.12 -5.63
C SER A 70 -9.53 -3.39 -4.75
N ILE A 71 -10.06 -2.34 -4.10
CA ILE A 71 -11.25 -2.44 -3.25
C ILE A 71 -12.46 -2.87 -4.09
N LYS A 72 -12.69 -2.21 -5.23
CA LYS A 72 -13.81 -2.52 -6.13
C LYS A 72 -13.75 -3.97 -6.62
N ALA A 73 -12.57 -4.43 -7.05
CA ALA A 73 -12.36 -5.79 -7.51
C ALA A 73 -12.63 -6.80 -6.39
N TYR A 74 -12.17 -6.50 -5.18
CA TYR A 74 -12.44 -7.34 -4.01
C TYR A 74 -13.93 -7.45 -3.70
N ILE A 75 -14.63 -6.32 -3.56
CA ILE A 75 -16.07 -6.28 -3.25
C ILE A 75 -16.89 -7.00 -4.34
N SER A 76 -16.53 -6.83 -5.61
CA SER A 76 -17.27 -7.43 -6.73
C SER A 76 -17.07 -8.94 -6.85
N ARG A 77 -15.89 -9.47 -6.47
CA ARG A 77 -15.52 -10.87 -6.69
C ARG A 77 -15.69 -11.76 -5.46
N ALA A 78 -15.52 -11.23 -4.24
CA ALA A 78 -15.48 -12.03 -3.02
C ALA A 78 -16.85 -12.44 -2.45
N HIS A 79 -17.93 -12.32 -3.23
CA HIS A 79 -19.33 -12.66 -2.88
C HIS A 79 -19.83 -12.14 -1.51
N GLY A 80 -19.11 -11.22 -0.89
CA GLY A 80 -19.32 -10.77 0.47
C GLY A 80 -18.95 -9.31 0.58
N ARG A 81 -20.00 -8.48 0.69
CA ARG A 81 -19.96 -7.02 0.88
C ARG A 81 -19.49 -6.66 2.30
N SER A 82 -18.41 -7.27 2.78
CA SER A 82 -17.89 -6.98 4.11
C SER A 82 -17.09 -5.68 4.06
N TYR A 83 -17.62 -4.64 4.70
CA TYR A 83 -16.96 -3.34 4.81
C TYR A 83 -15.53 -3.48 5.35
N LEU A 84 -15.36 -4.25 6.43
CA LEU A 84 -14.04 -4.44 7.05
C LEU A 84 -13.06 -5.11 6.09
N LYS A 85 -13.49 -6.12 5.32
CA LYS A 85 -12.59 -6.80 4.38
C LYS A 85 -12.24 -5.94 3.17
N GLY A 86 -13.18 -5.13 2.66
CA GLY A 86 -12.89 -4.13 1.64
C GLY A 86 -11.87 -3.10 2.13
N PHE A 87 -12.02 -2.63 3.37
CA PHE A 87 -11.07 -1.73 4.00
C PHE A 87 -9.67 -2.36 4.12
N LEU A 88 -9.56 -3.61 4.59
CA LEU A 88 -8.29 -4.34 4.64
C LEU A 88 -7.69 -4.54 3.24
N ALA A 89 -8.50 -4.86 2.22
CA ALA A 89 -8.03 -5.00 0.85
C ALA A 89 -7.38 -3.70 0.34
N GLY A 90 -7.97 -2.54 0.68
CA GLY A 90 -7.37 -1.23 0.41
C GLY A 90 -6.01 -1.05 1.08
N ILE A 91 -5.93 -1.33 2.38
CA ILE A 91 -4.69 -1.16 3.16
C ILE A 91 -3.59 -2.05 2.58
N ILE A 92 -3.89 -3.32 2.33
CA ILE A 92 -2.94 -4.29 1.77
C ILE A 92 -2.48 -3.81 0.38
N SER A 93 -3.40 -3.34 -0.47
CA SER A 93 -3.06 -2.81 -1.79
C SER A 93 -2.07 -1.65 -1.70
N TYR A 94 -2.35 -0.71 -0.80
CA TYR A 94 -1.54 0.48 -0.62
C TYR A 94 -0.16 0.10 -0.09
N LEU A 95 -0.11 -0.74 0.95
CA LEU A 95 1.13 -1.19 1.57
C LEU A 95 2.03 -1.97 0.61
N ILE A 96 1.47 -2.87 -0.21
CA ILE A 96 2.26 -3.60 -1.22
C ILE A 96 2.89 -2.59 -2.20
N SER A 97 2.10 -1.64 -2.70
CA SER A 97 2.58 -0.62 -3.64
C SER A 97 3.71 0.21 -3.02
N TYR A 98 3.51 0.71 -1.80
CA TYR A 98 4.48 1.54 -1.10
C TYR A 98 5.70 0.76 -0.62
N SER A 99 5.56 -0.53 -0.32
CA SER A 99 6.67 -1.41 0.02
C SER A 99 7.59 -1.65 -1.18
N LEU A 100 7.02 -1.78 -2.39
CA LEU A 100 7.80 -1.83 -3.62
C LEU A 100 8.63 -0.55 -3.81
N LEU A 101 8.02 0.63 -3.61
CA LEU A 101 8.74 1.91 -3.66
C LEU A 101 9.81 1.98 -2.58
N SER A 102 9.49 1.61 -1.34
CA SER A 102 10.43 1.61 -0.22
C SER A 102 11.65 0.73 -0.52
N LEU A 103 11.43 -0.51 -0.95
CA LEU A 103 12.51 -1.43 -1.31
C LEU A 103 13.34 -0.88 -2.48
N PHE A 104 12.69 -0.36 -3.50
CA PHE A 104 13.37 0.32 -4.61
C PHE A 104 14.24 1.48 -4.10
N MET A 105 13.71 2.35 -3.24
CA MET A 105 14.44 3.49 -2.68
C MET A 105 15.63 3.06 -1.84
N MET A 106 15.50 2.01 -1.02
CA MET A 106 16.61 1.46 -0.23
C MET A 106 17.76 1.04 -1.15
N LEU A 107 17.46 0.29 -2.21
CA LEU A 107 18.46 -0.17 -3.18
C LEU A 107 19.03 0.98 -4.01
N TYR A 108 18.17 1.90 -4.44
CA TYR A 108 18.55 3.06 -5.25
C TYR A 108 19.53 3.98 -4.50
N LEU A 109 19.25 4.27 -3.23
CA LEU A 109 20.11 5.10 -2.39
C LEU A 109 21.41 4.39 -1.98
N ALA A 110 21.38 3.07 -1.83
CA ALA A 110 22.57 2.30 -1.47
C ALA A 110 23.55 2.13 -2.64
N PHE A 111 23.05 1.98 -3.88
CA PHE A 111 23.90 1.59 -5.01
C PHE A 111 23.97 2.60 -6.15
N ALA A 112 22.90 3.38 -6.39
CA ALA A 112 22.80 4.22 -7.59
C ALA A 112 23.10 5.70 -7.32
N ASP A 113 22.64 6.26 -6.20
CA ASP A 113 22.65 7.71 -5.99
C ASP A 113 23.04 8.13 -4.57
N HIS A 114 24.36 8.13 -4.33
CA HIS A 114 24.93 8.61 -3.07
C HIS A 114 24.70 10.11 -2.86
N GLN A 115 24.57 10.90 -3.92
CA GLN A 115 24.34 12.35 -3.83
C GLN A 115 22.95 12.65 -3.26
N LEU A 116 21.93 11.90 -3.68
CA LEU A 116 20.60 12.01 -3.08
C LEU A 116 20.62 11.56 -1.61
N MET A 117 21.38 10.52 -1.26
CA MET A 117 21.52 10.10 0.13
C MET A 117 22.14 11.21 1.00
N THR A 118 23.18 11.88 0.52
CA THR A 118 23.77 13.05 1.19
C THR A 118 22.78 14.20 1.34
N TYR A 119 21.94 14.46 0.34
CA TYR A 119 20.87 15.46 0.44
C TYR A 119 19.84 15.10 1.52
N ILE A 120 19.39 13.84 1.56
CA ILE A 120 18.44 13.38 2.59
C ILE A 120 19.04 13.55 3.98
N TYR A 121 20.31 13.15 4.14
CA TYR A 121 21.04 13.26 5.39
C TYR A 121 21.24 14.71 5.84
N ASN A 122 21.60 15.62 4.94
CA ASN A 122 21.95 17.00 5.32
C ASN A 122 20.77 17.98 5.35
N SER A 123 19.71 17.72 4.58
CA SER A 123 18.67 18.72 4.32
C SER A 123 17.27 18.25 4.68
N ALA A 124 16.91 17.00 4.36
CA ALA A 124 15.54 16.53 4.57
C ALA A 124 15.28 16.11 6.03
N TYR A 125 16.21 15.36 6.64
CA TYR A 125 16.07 14.85 8.01
C TYR A 125 17.42 14.85 8.76
N PRO A 126 18.00 16.03 9.03
CA PRO A 126 19.35 16.13 9.61
C PRO A 126 19.47 15.50 10.99
N GLU A 127 18.40 15.50 11.79
CA GLU A 127 18.41 14.94 13.14
C GLU A 127 18.34 13.42 13.18
N LEU A 128 17.80 12.78 12.14
CA LEU A 128 17.54 11.34 12.12
C LEU A 128 18.72 10.52 11.60
N GLN A 129 19.76 11.17 11.05
CA GLN A 129 20.96 10.53 10.48
C GLN A 129 20.62 9.28 9.66
N LEU A 130 19.64 9.41 8.77
CA LEU A 130 19.04 8.27 8.10
C LEU A 130 20.09 7.52 7.27
N THR A 131 20.06 6.19 7.35
CA THR A 131 20.72 5.30 6.40
C THR A 131 19.76 4.95 5.26
N PRO A 132 20.20 4.35 4.14
CA PRO A 132 19.28 3.87 3.10
C PRO A 132 18.16 2.98 3.65
N VAL A 133 18.48 2.13 4.64
CA VAL A 133 17.51 1.29 5.35
C VAL A 133 16.55 2.15 6.17
N GLY A 134 17.05 3.16 6.88
CA GLY A 134 16.23 4.11 7.64
C GLY A 134 15.23 4.85 6.75
N VAL A 135 15.63 5.26 5.54
CA VAL A 135 14.74 5.88 4.56
C VAL A 135 13.63 4.92 4.14
N GLY A 136 13.96 3.65 3.87
CA GLY A 136 12.95 2.63 3.58
C GLY A 136 11.94 2.46 4.71
N LEU A 137 12.40 2.31 5.95
CA LEU A 137 11.52 2.17 7.11
C LEU A 137 10.61 3.39 7.32
N LEU A 138 11.15 4.61 7.11
CA LEU A 138 10.37 5.83 7.17
C LEU A 138 9.27 5.84 6.10
N LEU A 139 9.58 5.43 4.87
CA LEU A 139 8.60 5.28 3.80
C LEU A 139 7.52 4.25 4.15
N ILE A 140 7.88 3.10 4.71
CA ILE A 140 6.87 2.13 5.18
C ILE A 140 5.94 2.78 6.22
N GLY A 141 6.49 3.53 7.18
CA GLY A 141 5.71 4.26 8.18
C GLY A 141 4.72 5.25 7.55
N GLU A 142 5.20 6.08 6.62
CA GLU A 142 4.35 7.00 5.84
C GLU A 142 3.26 6.23 5.07
N GLY A 143 3.63 5.10 4.45
CA GLY A 143 2.74 4.26 3.67
C GLY A 143 1.62 3.62 4.50
N ILE A 144 1.88 3.24 5.75
CA ILE A 144 0.85 2.71 6.67
C ILE A 144 -0.21 3.78 6.95
N ILE A 145 0.22 4.98 7.34
CA ILE A 145 -0.70 6.07 7.67
C ILE A 145 -1.51 6.49 6.44
N ALA A 146 -0.83 6.70 5.30
CA ALA A 146 -1.49 7.07 4.05
C ALA A 146 -2.45 5.97 3.56
N GLY A 147 -2.07 4.69 3.69
CA GLY A 147 -2.90 3.55 3.31
C GLY A 147 -4.16 3.43 4.15
N LEU A 148 -4.08 3.66 5.46
CA LEU A 148 -5.25 3.70 6.36
C LEU A 148 -6.23 4.80 5.95
N ILE A 149 -5.73 6.04 5.78
CA ILE A 149 -6.56 7.19 5.41
C ILE A 149 -7.21 6.97 4.03
N THR A 150 -6.41 6.60 3.03
CA THR A 150 -6.87 6.42 1.65
C THR A 150 -7.91 5.31 1.56
N SER A 151 -7.65 4.17 2.21
CA SER A 151 -8.59 3.04 2.22
C SER A 151 -9.89 3.41 2.93
N PHE A 152 -9.81 4.18 4.01
CA PHE A 152 -11.00 4.64 4.73
C PHE A 152 -11.85 5.57 3.86
N LEU A 153 -11.23 6.57 3.25
CA LEU A 153 -11.92 7.53 2.37
C LEU A 153 -12.60 6.83 1.20
N ILE A 154 -11.90 5.88 0.56
CA ILE A 154 -12.47 5.14 -0.57
C ILE A 154 -13.64 4.26 -0.12
N MET A 155 -13.51 3.57 1.01
CA MET A 155 -14.57 2.71 1.53
C MET A 155 -15.86 3.46 1.87
N GLN A 156 -15.80 4.77 2.17
CA GLN A 156 -17.01 5.56 2.34
C GLN A 156 -17.88 5.57 1.08
N ASN A 157 -17.28 5.53 -0.11
CA ASN A 157 -18.03 5.48 -1.37
C ASN A 157 -18.74 4.14 -1.59
N PHE A 158 -18.27 3.06 -0.98
CA PHE A 158 -18.87 1.72 -1.11
C PHE A 158 -19.88 1.40 0.00
N LYS A 159 -20.04 2.28 1.00
CA LYS A 159 -20.92 2.07 2.14
C LYS A 159 -22.38 1.87 1.71
N ASP A 160 -22.86 2.68 0.77
CA ASP A 160 -24.24 2.61 0.30
C ASP A 160 -24.50 1.35 -0.53
N ASP A 161 -23.53 0.94 -1.35
CA ASP A 161 -23.61 -0.31 -2.11
C ASP A 161 -23.65 -1.51 -1.17
N ILE A 162 -22.84 -1.51 -0.11
CA ILE A 162 -22.87 -2.57 0.90
C ILE A 162 -24.21 -2.60 1.62
N ARG A 163 -24.73 -1.44 2.04
CA ARG A 163 -26.00 -1.32 2.77
C ARG A 163 -27.21 -1.78 1.97
N LYS A 164 -27.26 -1.53 0.66
CA LYS A 164 -28.41 -1.89 -0.20
C LYS A 164 -28.58 -3.39 -0.47
N ALA A 165 -27.60 -4.21 -0.09
CA ALA A 165 -27.66 -5.66 -0.30
C ALA A 165 -27.49 -6.49 0.96
N ALA A 166 -27.46 -5.83 2.12
CA ALA A 166 -27.75 -6.45 3.41
C ALA A 166 -29.27 -6.38 3.63
#